data_AF-A0A0N4TGM1-F1
#
_entry.id   AF-A0A0N4TGM1-F1
#
_cell.length_a   1.000
_cell.length_b   1.000
_cell.length_c   1.000
_cell.angle_alpha   90.00
_cell.angle_beta   90.00
_cell.angle_gamma   90.00
#
_symmetry.space_group_name_H-M   'P 1'
#
loop_
_entity.id
_entity.type
_entity.pdbx_description
1 polymer ?
#
loop_
_entity_poly.entity_id
_entity_poly.type
_entity_poly.pdbx_seq_one_letter_code
_entity_poly.pdbx_strand_id
1 'polypeptide(L)'
;LYNDRSVLENHHAAESWRLLSKSENSFIETLDAAETKRFRYLVLEYILATDLKLHFDIIMQFNEKASDMDLSNESHRVIISQMLIKFADINSPSKPYPLHRQWTDRICEEFYGQVLFKLSLNFG
;
A
#
# COMPACT_ATOMS: atom_id res chain seq x y z
N LEU A 1 11.16 -9.86 -13.88
CA LEU A 1 11.52 -9.21 -12.60
C LEU A 1 11.07 -7.77 -12.71
N TYR A 2 10.20 -7.31 -11.82
CA TYR A 2 9.40 -6.07 -11.90
C TYR A 2 10.22 -4.88 -12.45
N ASN A 3 9.79 -4.32 -13.59
CA ASN A 3 10.48 -3.28 -14.37
C ASN A 3 10.62 -1.95 -13.57
N ASP A 4 11.45 -1.94 -12.52
CA ASP A 4 11.80 -0.82 -11.62
C ASP A 4 10.64 -0.03 -10.97
N ARG A 5 9.41 -0.54 -11.08
CA ARG A 5 8.22 0.08 -10.49
C ARG A 5 7.82 -0.64 -9.21
N SER A 6 7.69 0.13 -8.13
CA SER A 6 7.10 -0.30 -6.84
C SER A 6 7.64 -1.66 -6.37
N VAL A 7 8.97 -1.78 -6.29
CA VAL A 7 9.64 -3.08 -6.05
C VAL A 7 9.24 -3.66 -4.69
N LEU A 8 9.17 -2.84 -3.65
CA LEU A 8 8.78 -3.28 -2.30
C LEU A 8 7.30 -3.64 -2.25
N GLU A 9 6.43 -2.85 -2.88
CA GLU A 9 5.00 -3.10 -2.90
C GLU A 9 4.66 -4.36 -3.71
N ASN A 10 5.37 -4.62 -4.81
CA ASN A 10 5.26 -5.89 -5.52
C ASN A 10 5.72 -7.08 -4.67
N HIS A 11 6.78 -6.89 -3.88
CA HIS A 11 7.21 -7.91 -2.92
C HIS A 11 6.15 -8.16 -1.84
N HIS A 12 5.55 -7.10 -1.26
CA HIS A 12 4.47 -7.21 -0.29
C HIS A 12 3.24 -7.94 -0.86
N ALA A 13 2.85 -7.63 -2.10
CA ALA A 13 1.74 -8.30 -2.77
C ALA A 13 2.03 -9.79 -3.04
N ALA A 14 3.23 -10.11 -3.50
CA ALA A 14 3.66 -11.50 -3.73
C ALA A 14 3.68 -12.30 -2.42
N GLU A 15 4.24 -11.73 -1.36
CA GLU A 15 4.35 -12.37 -0.06
C GLU A 15 2.97 -12.56 0.60
N SER A 16 2.10 -11.54 0.53
CA SER A 16 0.72 -11.63 1.02
C SER A 16 -0.03 -12.78 0.33
N TRP A 17 0.11 -12.91 -0.99
CA TRP A 17 -0.53 -14.01 -1.72
C TRP A 17 0.09 -15.37 -1.39
N ARG A 18 1.42 -15.43 -1.23
CA ARG A 18 2.13 -16.65 -0.83
C ARG A 18 1.65 -17.16 0.52
N LEU A 19 1.47 -16.26 1.49
CA LEU A 19 0.95 -16.58 2.82
C LEU A 19 -0.50 -17.03 2.78
N LEU A 20 -1.35 -16.30 2.03
CA LEU A 20 -2.78 -16.63 1.87
C LEU A 20 -3.00 -17.97 1.16
N SER A 21 -2.10 -18.36 0.25
CA SER A 21 -2.19 -19.63 -0.49
C SER A 21 -1.90 -20.86 0.37
N LYS A 22 -1.48 -20.68 1.63
CA LYS A 22 -1.33 -21.78 2.58
C LYS A 22 -2.67 -22.09 3.22
N SER A 23 -3.05 -23.36 3.28
CA SER A 23 -4.36 -23.79 3.77
C SER A 23 -4.64 -23.32 5.21
N GLU A 24 -3.62 -23.22 6.05
CA GLU A 24 -3.76 -22.75 7.43
C GLU A 24 -4.10 -21.25 7.56
N ASN A 25 -3.85 -20.46 6.50
CA ASN A 25 -4.09 -19.01 6.48
C ASN A 25 -5.23 -18.61 5.54
N SER A 26 -5.77 -19.55 4.75
CA SER A 26 -6.73 -19.27 3.70
C SER A 26 -8.11 -18.97 4.30
N PHE A 27 -8.47 -17.69 4.34
CA PHE A 27 -9.79 -17.24 4.80
C PHE A 27 -10.76 -16.94 3.64
N ILE A 28 -10.34 -17.17 2.39
CA ILE A 28 -11.10 -16.85 1.18
C ILE A 28 -11.66 -18.10 0.46
N GLU A 29 -11.61 -19.27 1.10
CA GLU A 29 -11.99 -20.55 0.48
C GLU A 29 -13.46 -20.63 0.04
N THR A 30 -14.32 -19.79 0.61
CA THR A 30 -15.74 -19.70 0.24
C THR A 30 -16.00 -18.93 -1.04
N LEU A 31 -15.00 -18.20 -1.56
CA LEU A 31 -15.13 -17.42 -2.78
C LEU A 31 -15.05 -18.32 -4.00
N ASP A 32 -15.88 -18.05 -5.00
CA ASP A 32 -15.74 -18.70 -6.29
C ASP A 32 -14.48 -18.21 -7.06
N ALA A 33 -14.23 -18.79 -8.23
CA ALA A 33 -13.05 -18.45 -9.03
C ALA A 33 -13.06 -16.98 -9.51
N ALA A 34 -14.23 -16.43 -9.84
CA ALA A 34 -14.37 -15.05 -10.28
C ALA A 34 -14.17 -14.07 -9.12
N GLU A 35 -14.77 -14.37 -7.96
CA GLU A 35 -14.61 -13.62 -6.73
C GLU A 35 -13.16 -13.63 -6.22
N THR A 36 -12.49 -14.79 -6.26
CA THR A 36 -11.07 -14.92 -5.89
C THR A 36 -10.18 -14.07 -6.80
N LYS A 37 -10.44 -14.11 -8.12
CA LYS A 37 -9.70 -13.28 -9.08
C LYS A 37 -9.91 -11.79 -8.82
N ARG A 38 -11.16 -11.38 -8.53
CA ARG A 38 -11.49 -10.00 -8.20
C ARG A 38 -10.85 -9.55 -6.89
N PHE A 39 -10.92 -10.36 -5.84
CA PHE A 39 -10.27 -10.12 -4.56
C PHE A 39 -8.77 -9.89 -4.74
N ARG A 40 -8.11 -10.79 -5.48
CA ARG A 40 -6.68 -10.67 -5.79
C ARG A 40 -6.36 -9.36 -6.51
N TYR A 41 -7.17 -8.99 -7.50
CA TYR A 41 -7.01 -7.73 -8.23
C TYR A 41 -7.08 -6.52 -7.28
N LEU A 42 -8.12 -6.45 -6.45
CA LEU A 42 -8.30 -5.33 -5.53
C LEU A 42 -7.18 -5.22 -4.49
N VAL A 43 -6.78 -6.35 -3.89
CA VAL A 43 -5.65 -6.38 -2.94
C VAL A 43 -4.36 -5.89 -3.59
N LEU A 44 -4.09 -6.31 -4.84
CA LEU A 44 -2.93 -5.86 -5.59
C LEU A 44 -2.98 -4.34 -5.85
N GLU A 45 -4.11 -3.82 -6.32
CA GLU A 45 -4.31 -2.38 -6.56
C GLU A 45 -4.08 -1.55 -5.29
N TYR A 46 -4.54 -2.06 -4.13
CA TYR A 46 -4.42 -1.34 -2.86
C TYR A 46 -3.00 -1.37 -2.29
N ILE A 47 -2.30 -2.50 -2.39
CA ILE A 47 -0.89 -2.59 -1.98
C ILE A 47 -0.01 -1.72 -2.88
N LEU A 48 -0.23 -1.74 -4.20
CA LEU A 48 0.55 -0.89 -5.11
C LEU A 48 0.30 0.60 -4.87
N ALA A 49 -0.92 0.97 -4.48
CA ALA A 49 -1.27 2.35 -4.16
C ALA A 49 -0.54 2.92 -2.92
N THR A 50 0.04 2.07 -2.05
CA THR A 50 0.85 2.57 -0.91
C THR A 50 2.21 3.10 -1.33
N ASP A 51 2.68 2.83 -2.57
CA ASP A 51 3.90 3.46 -3.10
C ASP A 51 3.74 4.99 -3.09
N LEU A 52 4.57 5.67 -2.31
CA LEU A 52 4.54 7.12 -2.19
C LEU A 52 4.94 7.84 -3.49
N LYS A 53 5.60 7.16 -4.45
CA LYS A 53 5.84 7.72 -5.80
C LYS A 53 4.54 8.01 -6.54
N LEU A 54 3.49 7.24 -6.28
CA LEU A 54 2.17 7.40 -6.90
C LEU A 54 1.26 8.37 -6.13
N HIS A 55 1.72 8.94 -5.02
CA HIS A 55 0.87 9.69 -4.09
C HIS A 55 0.12 10.84 -4.76
N PHE A 56 0.82 11.70 -5.52
CA PHE A 56 0.20 12.85 -6.15
C PHE A 56 -0.69 12.48 -7.35
N ASP A 57 -0.32 11.44 -8.11
CA ASP A 57 -1.13 10.96 -9.23
C ASP A 57 -2.49 10.44 -8.75
N ILE A 58 -2.51 9.72 -7.62
CA ILE A 58 -3.74 9.20 -7.02
C ILE A 58 -4.60 10.34 -6.45
N ILE A 59 -3.98 11.32 -5.79
CA ILE A 59 -4.70 12.52 -5.29
C ILE A 59 -5.33 13.30 -6.45
N MET A 60 -4.61 13.46 -7.56
CA MET A 60 -5.12 14.13 -8.75
C MET A 60 -6.35 13.39 -9.31
N GLN A 61 -6.25 12.08 -9.52
CA GLN A 61 -7.38 11.25 -9.98
C GLN A 61 -8.58 11.31 -9.03
N PHE A 62 -8.34 11.29 -7.71
CA PHE A 62 -9.40 11.44 -6.72
C PHE A 62 -10.08 12.80 -6.82
N ASN A 63 -9.31 13.89 -6.91
CA ASN A 63 -9.84 15.25 -6.98
C ASN A 63 -10.61 15.49 -8.30
N GLU A 64 -10.15 14.94 -9.42
CA GLU A 64 -10.87 14.96 -10.70
C GLU A 64 -12.25 14.30 -10.61
N LYS A 65 -12.41 13.31 -9.72
CA LYS A 65 -13.65 12.56 -9.51
C LYS A 65 -14.45 12.95 -8.27
N ALA A 66 -13.94 13.88 -7.47
CA ALA A 66 -14.53 14.18 -6.17
C ALA A 66 -15.95 14.77 -6.27
N SER A 67 -16.24 15.53 -7.32
CA SER A 67 -17.54 16.19 -7.52
C SER A 67 -18.61 15.29 -8.16
N ASP A 68 -18.22 14.26 -8.91
CA ASP A 68 -19.10 13.30 -9.61
C ASP A 68 -18.92 11.86 -9.09
N MET A 69 -18.43 11.71 -7.86
CA MET A 69 -18.16 10.42 -7.25
C MET A 69 -19.43 9.58 -7.14
N ASP A 70 -19.36 8.35 -7.63
CA ASP A 70 -20.49 7.41 -7.69
C ASP A 70 -20.07 6.08 -7.09
N LEU A 71 -20.64 5.73 -5.94
CA LEU A 71 -20.34 4.48 -5.23
C LEU A 71 -20.89 3.24 -5.93
N SER A 72 -21.81 3.39 -6.89
CA SER A 72 -22.26 2.27 -7.73
C SER A 72 -21.19 1.88 -8.75
N ASN A 73 -20.34 2.84 -9.15
CA ASN A 73 -19.23 2.62 -10.08
C ASN A 73 -18.01 2.02 -9.36
N GLU A 74 -17.53 0.88 -9.87
CA GLU A 74 -16.39 0.16 -9.29
C GLU A 74 -15.08 0.94 -9.39
N SER A 75 -14.79 1.63 -10.49
CA SER A 75 -13.55 2.37 -10.63
C SER A 75 -13.47 3.52 -9.62
N HIS A 76 -14.60 4.18 -9.37
CA HIS A 76 -14.71 5.23 -8.36
C HIS A 76 -14.47 4.66 -6.95
N ARG A 77 -15.06 3.49 -6.62
CA ARG A 77 -14.77 2.79 -5.36
C ARG A 77 -13.30 2.41 -5.22
N VAL A 78 -12.63 1.98 -6.29
CA VAL A 78 -11.20 1.66 -6.26
C VAL A 78 -10.36 2.90 -5.90
N ILE A 79 -10.61 4.04 -6.54
CA ILE A 79 -9.89 5.29 -6.24
C ILE A 79 -10.12 5.74 -4.79
N ILE A 80 -11.35 5.64 -4.28
CA ILE A 80 -11.66 5.92 -2.87
C ILE A 80 -10.88 4.97 -1.95
N SER A 81 -10.91 3.66 -2.21
CA SER A 81 -10.19 2.67 -1.41
C SER A 81 -8.68 2.90 -1.42
N GLN A 82 -8.11 3.30 -2.56
CA GLN A 82 -6.71 3.70 -2.66
C GLN A 82 -6.41 4.92 -1.78
N MET A 83 -7.28 5.93 -1.76
CA MET A 83 -7.13 7.06 -0.83
C MET A 83 -7.23 6.63 0.64
N LEU A 84 -8.17 5.74 0.98
CA LEU A 84 -8.36 5.24 2.34
C LEU A 84 -7.15 4.44 2.84
N ILE A 85 -6.61 3.51 2.03
CA ILE A 85 -5.45 2.72 2.44
C ILE A 85 -4.21 3.61 2.60
N LYS A 86 -4.03 4.58 1.71
CA LYS A 86 -2.94 5.57 1.82
C LYS A 86 -3.08 6.40 3.09
N PHE A 87 -4.28 6.89 3.38
CA PHE A 87 -4.52 7.63 4.61
C PHE A 87 -4.21 6.77 5.84
N ALA A 88 -4.63 5.49 5.84
CA ALA A 88 -4.32 4.57 6.93
C ALA A 88 -2.81 4.37 7.12
N ASP A 89 -2.05 4.27 6.03
CA ASP A 89 -0.60 4.06 6.00
C ASP A 89 0.18 5.27 6.56
N ILE A 90 -0.19 6.49 6.19
CA ILE A 90 0.53 7.72 6.60
C ILE A 90 -0.22 8.59 7.62
N ASN A 91 -1.11 8.03 8.44
CA ASN A 91 -1.91 8.80 9.42
C ASN A 91 -1.14 9.29 10.66
N SER A 92 0.15 8.99 10.80
CA SER A 92 0.95 9.36 11.99
C SER A 92 0.82 10.84 12.41
N PRO A 93 0.84 11.84 11.49
CA PRO A 93 0.64 13.25 11.84
C PRO A 93 -0.76 13.60 12.35
N SER A 94 -1.76 12.75 12.12
CA SER A 94 -3.13 12.95 12.62
C SER A 94 -3.32 12.44 14.06
N LYS A 95 -2.32 11.79 14.65
CA LYS A 95 -2.37 11.27 16.02
C LYS A 95 -1.99 12.35 17.04
N PRO A 96 -2.41 12.23 18.32
CA PRO A 96 -1.93 13.11 19.39
C PRO A 96 -0.41 13.21 19.43
N TYR A 97 0.11 14.39 19.78
CA TYR A 97 1.54 14.70 19.72
C TYR A 97 2.46 13.63 20.34
N PRO A 98 2.19 13.06 21.53
CA PRO A 98 3.05 12.03 22.11
C PRO A 98 3.20 10.78 21.22
N LEU A 99 2.14 10.39 20.51
CA LEU A 99 2.17 9.26 19.58
C LEU A 99 2.84 9.65 18.27
N HIS A 100 2.49 10.82 17.72
CA HIS A 100 3.12 11.31 16.49
C HIS A 100 4.65 11.36 16.62
N ARG A 101 5.16 11.92 17.73
CA ARG A 101 6.61 11.98 17.99
C ARG A 101 7.26 10.59 17.99
N GLN A 102 6.67 9.61 18.69
CA GLN A 102 7.21 8.25 18.73
C GLN A 102 7.31 7.62 17.34
N TRP A 103 6.29 7.81 16.49
CA TRP A 103 6.33 7.31 15.11
C TRP A 103 7.36 8.04 14.27
N THR A 104 7.50 9.36 14.43
CA THR A 104 8.55 10.15 13.74
C THR A 104 9.94 9.67 14.13
N ASP A 105 10.22 9.45 15.42
CA ASP A 105 11.53 8.99 15.89
C ASP A 105 11.89 7.63 15.26
N ARG A 106 10.94 6.68 15.23
CA ARG A 106 11.12 5.36 14.59
C ARG A 106 11.38 5.44 13.09
N ILE A 107 10.66 6.31 12.37
CA ILE A 107 10.86 6.51 10.92
C ILE A 107 12.26 7.10 10.68
N CYS A 108 12.69 8.07 11.49
CA CYS A 108 14.04 8.63 11.41
C CYS A 108 15.11 7.56 11.65
N GLU A 109 14.97 6.74 12.70
CA GLU A 109 15.88 5.63 12.99
C GLU A 109 16.00 4.65 11.80
N GLU A 110 14.88 4.28 11.20
CA GLU A 110 14.87 3.40 10.01
C GLU A 110 15.63 4.04 8.84
N PHE A 111 15.35 5.30 8.52
CA PHE A 111 16.01 6.02 7.42
C PHE A 111 17.52 6.16 7.65
N TYR A 112 17.94 6.48 8.88
CA TYR A 112 19.37 6.51 9.21
C TYR A 112 20.02 5.13 9.03
N GLY A 113 19.36 4.06 9.48
CA GLY A 113 19.82 2.69 9.29
C GLY A 113 20.02 2.34 7.82
N GLN A 114 19.07 2.70 6.95
CA GLN A 114 19.19 2.47 5.50
C GLN A 114 20.38 3.22 4.87
N VAL A 115 20.62 4.47 5.28
CA VAL A 115 21.76 5.26 4.79
C VAL A 115 23.09 4.63 5.23
N LEU A 116 23.22 4.26 6.51
CA LEU A 116 24.42 3.61 7.03
C LEU A 116 24.73 2.29 6.33
N PHE A 117 23.70 1.45 6.11
CA PHE A 117 23.86 0.20 5.38
C PHE A 117 24.35 0.43 3.95
N LYS A 118 23.73 1.37 3.22
CA LYS A 118 24.17 1.74 1.85
C LYS A 118 25.61 2.25 1.81
N LEU A 119 26.04 3.03 2.81
CA LEU A 119 27.43 3.49 2.90
C LEU A 119 28.39 2.31 3.11
N SER A 120 28.06 1.37 4.01
CA SER A 120 28.92 0.21 4.27
C SER A 120 29.17 -0.67 3.04
N LEU A 121 28.18 -0.80 2.15
CA LEU A 121 28.30 -1.55 0.89
C LEU A 121 29.15 -0.84 -0.19
N ASN A 122 29.29 0.49 -0.11
CA ASN A 122 30.08 1.27 -1.07
C ASN A 122 31.56 1.41 -0.66
N PHE A 123 31.91 0.97 0.56
CA PHE A 123 33.28 1.02 1.10
C PHE A 123 33.82 -0.38 1.47
N GLY A 124 33.17 -1.45 1.01
CA GLY A 124 33.56 -2.86 1.22
C GLY A 124 34.07 -3.54 -0.04
#